data_AF-B3E2A1-F1
#
_entry.id   AF-B3E2A1-F1
#
_cell.length_a   1.000
_cell.length_b   1.000
_cell.length_c   1.000
_cell.angle_alpha   90.00
_cell.angle_beta   90.00
_cell.angle_gamma   90.00
#
_symmetry.space_group_name_H-M   'P 1'
#
loop_
_entity.id
_entity.type
_entity.pdbx_description
1 polymer ?
#
loop_
_entity_poly.entity_id
_entity_poly.type
_entity_poly.pdbx_seq_one_letter_code
_entity_poly.pdbx_strand_id
1 'polypeptide(L)'
;MLIVKAFDLKFKYRKYVETRDEPKFSGLPDPAPFNRDDLYEVLPMMGAVMDQLGTADGEILNRLEDFLNTMPRFITSREETFHYLVGCGSQSMEGY
;
A
#
# COMPACT_ATOMS: atom_id res chain seq x y z
N MET A 1 -0.50 -13.86 2.42
CA MET A 1 -1.19 -12.65 1.91
C MET A 1 -2.29 -12.23 2.86
N LEU A 2 -2.03 -11.18 3.63
CA LEU A 2 -3.04 -10.51 4.44
C LEU A 2 -4.05 -9.77 3.54
N ILE A 3 -5.33 -9.87 3.90
CA ILE A 3 -6.42 -9.21 3.19
C ILE A 3 -6.81 -7.96 3.97
N VAL A 4 -6.36 -6.80 3.50
CA VAL A 4 -6.82 -5.49 3.98
C VAL A 4 -8.17 -5.19 3.34
N LYS A 5 -9.13 -4.74 4.15
CA LYS A 5 -10.46 -4.31 3.69
C LYS A 5 -10.58 -2.80 3.77
N ALA A 6 -11.51 -2.26 3.00
CA ALA A 6 -11.71 -0.81 2.93
C ALA A 6 -12.05 -0.14 4.27
N PHE A 7 -12.61 -0.88 5.24
CA PHE A 7 -12.91 -0.33 6.57
C PHE A 7 -11.72 -0.39 7.54
N ASP A 8 -10.67 -1.14 7.21
CA ASP A 8 -9.43 -1.19 7.99
C ASP A 8 -8.59 0.08 7.76
N LEU A 9 -8.85 0.81 6.66
CA LEU A 9 -8.13 2.01 6.25
C LEU A 9 -8.62 3.25 7.02
N LYS A 10 -7.66 4.07 7.47
CA LYS A 10 -7.85 5.39 8.07
C LYS A 10 -8.46 6.38 7.09
N PHE A 11 -8.03 6.38 5.83
CA PHE A 11 -8.49 7.32 4.82
C PHE A 11 -9.53 6.72 3.88
N LYS A 12 -10.36 7.61 3.32
CA LYS A 12 -11.33 7.23 2.29
C LYS A 12 -10.71 7.40 0.90
N TYR A 13 -10.58 6.29 0.18
CA TYR A 13 -10.08 6.27 -1.19
C TYR A 13 -11.24 6.27 -2.21
N ARG A 14 -10.98 6.81 -3.40
CA ARG A 14 -11.94 6.76 -4.50
C ARG A 14 -11.96 5.35 -5.09
N LYS A 15 -13.11 4.93 -5.60
CA LYS A 15 -13.24 3.66 -6.32
C LYS A 15 -13.17 3.94 -7.81
N TYR A 16 -12.02 3.72 -8.43
CA TYR A 16 -11.91 3.84 -9.88
C TYR A 16 -12.45 2.56 -10.51
N VAL A 17 -13.73 2.58 -10.90
CA VAL A 17 -14.40 1.41 -11.45
C VAL A 17 -13.88 1.03 -12.84
N GLU A 18 -13.31 2.01 -13.56
CA GLU A 18 -12.73 1.83 -14.90
C GLU A 18 -11.48 0.94 -14.86
N THR A 19 -10.66 1.08 -13.82
CA THR A 19 -9.43 0.32 -13.62
C THR A 19 -9.66 -0.92 -12.75
N ARG A 20 -10.88 -1.16 -12.25
CA ARG A 20 -11.18 -2.22 -11.27
C ARG A 20 -10.77 -3.61 -11.76
N ASP A 21 -11.05 -3.89 -13.02
CA ASP A 21 -10.84 -5.20 -13.65
C ASP A 21 -9.40 -5.37 -14.20
N GLU A 22 -8.56 -4.34 -14.07
CA GLU A 22 -7.14 -4.44 -14.44
C GLU A 22 -6.33 -5.26 -13.42
N PRO A 23 -5.24 -5.92 -13.84
CA PRO A 23 -4.35 -6.64 -12.94
C PRO A 23 -3.84 -5.73 -11.83
N LYS A 24 -4.06 -6.16 -10.59
CA LYS A 24 -3.57 -5.46 -9.40
C LYS A 24 -2.21 -6.00 -8.98
N PHE A 25 -1.57 -5.28 -8.07
CA PHE A 25 -0.28 -5.69 -7.52
C PHE A 25 -0.34 -7.14 -7.00
N SER A 26 0.49 -8.01 -7.59
CA SER A 26 0.53 -9.44 -7.27
C SER A 26 1.93 -9.91 -6.85
N GLY A 27 2.84 -8.98 -6.60
CA GLY A 27 4.24 -9.25 -6.28
C GLY A 27 5.21 -8.57 -7.25
N LEU A 28 6.50 -8.79 -7.02
CA LEU A 28 7.59 -8.19 -7.81
C LEU A 28 8.12 -9.16 -8.87
N PRO A 29 8.62 -8.66 -10.01
CA PRO A 29 8.70 -7.25 -10.40
C PRO A 29 7.37 -6.69 -10.94
N ASP A 30 7.05 -5.43 -10.64
CA ASP A 30 5.84 -4.76 -11.17
C ASP A 30 6.10 -3.26 -11.48
N PRO A 31 6.55 -2.96 -12.71
CA PRO A 31 6.83 -1.59 -13.12
C PRO A 31 5.58 -0.78 -13.49
N ALA A 32 4.37 -1.36 -13.38
CA ALA A 32 3.15 -0.66 -13.71
C ALA A 32 2.96 0.59 -12.83
N PRO A 33 2.32 1.65 -13.34
CA PRO A 33 2.03 2.84 -12.55
C PRO A 33 1.14 2.50 -11.36
N PHE A 34 1.34 3.22 -10.26
CA PHE A 34 0.52 3.11 -9.05
C PHE A 34 -0.37 4.34 -8.87
N ASN A 35 -1.67 4.10 -8.76
CA ASN A 35 -2.67 5.10 -8.44
C ASN A 35 -2.98 5.08 -6.94
N ARG A 36 -2.28 5.94 -6.20
CA ARG A 36 -2.45 6.11 -4.74
C ARG A 36 -3.81 6.63 -4.29
N ASP A 37 -4.64 7.13 -5.20
CA ASP A 37 -5.98 7.63 -4.90
C ASP A 37 -7.06 6.55 -5.12
N ASP A 38 -6.70 5.41 -5.75
CA ASP A 38 -7.60 4.30 -6.06
C ASP A 38 -7.61 3.23 -4.97
N LEU A 39 -8.77 3.03 -4.36
CA LEU A 39 -9.00 2.00 -3.37
C LEU A 39 -8.59 0.60 -3.88
N TYR A 40 -8.88 0.29 -5.15
CA TYR A 40 -8.59 -1.04 -5.69
C TYR A 40 -7.10 -1.28 -5.93
N GLU A 41 -6.29 -0.22 -5.99
CA GLU A 41 -4.82 -0.29 -6.03
C GLU A 41 -4.22 -0.33 -4.62
N VAL A 42 -4.76 0.49 -3.73
CA VAL A 42 -4.25 0.63 -2.35
C VAL A 42 -4.46 -0.65 -1.53
N LEU A 43 -5.62 -1.31 -1.64
CA LEU A 43 -5.90 -2.53 -0.86
C LEU A 43 -4.88 -3.66 -1.09
N PRO A 44 -4.61 -4.11 -2.34
CA PRO A 44 -3.62 -5.16 -2.58
C PRO A 44 -2.20 -4.71 -2.24
N MET A 45 -1.87 -3.43 -2.42
CA MET A 45 -0.58 -2.87 -2.03
C MET A 45 -0.36 -2.95 -0.52
N MET A 46 -1.31 -2.45 0.29
CA MET A 46 -1.23 -2.50 1.75
C MET A 46 -1.20 -3.92 2.27
N GLY A 47 -2.04 -4.81 1.72
CA GLY A 47 -2.03 -6.23 2.09
C GLY A 47 -0.69 -6.90 1.84
N ALA A 48 -0.04 -6.62 0.70
CA ALA A 48 1.28 -7.16 0.39
C ALA A 48 2.38 -6.58 1.30
N VAL A 49 2.35 -5.28 1.58
CA VAL A 49 3.33 -4.64 2.49
C VAL A 49 3.20 -5.20 3.90
N MET A 50 1.97 -5.32 4.43
CA MET A 50 1.73 -5.89 5.76
C MET A 50 2.18 -7.36 5.85
N ASP A 51 1.91 -8.14 4.80
CA ASP A 51 2.36 -9.54 4.70
C ASP A 51 3.89 -9.63 4.72
N GLN A 52 4.57 -8.74 3.98
CA GLN A 52 6.04 -8.65 3.93
C GLN A 52 6.65 -8.21 5.26
N LEU A 53 5.99 -7.32 5.99
CA LEU A 53 6.39 -6.89 7.34
C LEU A 53 6.04 -7.92 8.41
N GLY A 54 5.23 -8.93 8.09
CA GLY A 54 4.80 -9.97 9.03
C GLY A 54 3.88 -9.46 10.13
N THR A 55 3.13 -8.37 9.89
CA THR A 55 2.27 -7.73 10.88
C THR A 55 0.84 -7.58 10.40
N ALA A 56 -0.12 -7.72 11.32
CA ALA A 56 -1.54 -7.45 11.11
C ALA A 56 -2.03 -6.27 11.97
N ASP A 57 -1.10 -5.46 12.49
CA ASP A 57 -1.40 -4.36 13.38
C ASP A 57 -2.03 -3.18 12.61
N GLY A 58 -3.21 -2.74 13.07
CA GLY A 58 -3.93 -1.60 12.50
C GLY A 58 -3.20 -0.26 12.69
N GLU A 59 -2.38 -0.12 13.74
CA GLU A 59 -1.55 1.07 13.92
C GLU A 59 -0.46 1.17 12.85
N ILE A 60 0.17 0.04 12.52
CA ILE A 60 1.15 -0.01 11.42
C ILE A 60 0.46 0.28 10.09
N LEU A 61 -0.72 -0.28 9.84
CA LEU A 61 -1.51 0.04 8.63
C LEU A 61 -1.80 1.54 8.52
N ASN A 62 -2.25 2.17 9.62
CA ASN A 62 -2.52 3.60 9.67
C ASN A 62 -1.25 4.43 9.37
N ARG A 63 -0.08 4.02 9.89
CA ARG A 63 1.20 4.68 9.60
C ARG A 63 1.61 4.50 8.14
N LEU A 64 1.42 3.31 7.56
CA LEU A 64 1.66 3.06 6.14
C LEU A 64 0.80 3.96 5.25
N GLU A 65 -0.45 4.19 5.62
CA GLU A 65 -1.30 5.17 4.94
C GLU A 65 -0.79 6.61 5.04
N ASP A 66 -0.24 7.01 6.19
CA ASP A 66 0.38 8.33 6.36
C ASP A 66 1.65 8.47 5.49
N PHE A 67 2.46 7.41 5.38
CA PHE A 67 3.59 7.38 4.45
C PHE A 67 3.16 7.44 2.99
N LEU A 68 2.08 6.72 2.62
CA LEU A 68 1.56 6.76 1.25
C LEU A 68 1.09 8.18 0.87
N ASN A 69 0.46 8.91 1.80
CA ASN A 69 0.01 10.28 1.57
C ASN A 69 1.17 11.28 1.46
N THR A 70 2.24 11.07 2.22
CA THR A 70 3.44 11.93 2.20
C THR A 70 4.50 11.45 1.18
N MET A 71 4.22 10.37 0.46
CA MET A 71 5.12 9.74 -0.49
C MET A 71 5.61 10.74 -1.55
N PRO A 72 6.93 10.79 -1.81
CA PRO A 72 7.51 11.66 -2.82
C PRO A 72 6.90 11.44 -4.20
N ARG A 73 6.67 12.54 -4.94
CA ARG A 73 6.00 12.51 -6.25
C ARG A 73 6.81 11.84 -7.37
N PHE A 74 8.10 11.58 -7.16
CA PHE A 74 8.94 10.86 -8.12
C PHE A 74 8.73 9.34 -8.06
N ILE A 75 8.15 8.82 -6.96
CA ILE A 75 7.75 7.42 -6.84
C ILE A 75 6.43 7.26 -7.58
N THR A 76 6.45 6.49 -8.66
CA THR A 76 5.29 6.39 -9.57
C THR A 76 4.89 4.97 -9.91
N SER A 77 5.80 4.00 -9.76
CA SER A 77 5.52 2.59 -10.03
C SER A 77 5.02 1.85 -8.78
N ARG A 78 4.33 0.73 -8.99
CA ARG A 78 3.90 -0.19 -7.93
C ARG A 78 5.09 -0.78 -7.19
N GLU A 79 6.12 -1.18 -7.91
CA GLU A 79 7.37 -1.71 -7.34
C GLU A 79 8.06 -0.71 -6.41
N GLU A 80 8.27 0.54 -6.87
CA GLU A 80 8.90 1.56 -6.02
C GLU A 80 8.02 1.89 -4.80
N THR A 81 6.70 1.96 -4.98
CA THR A 81 5.75 2.19 -3.89
C THR A 81 5.84 1.08 -2.85
N PHE A 82 5.89 -0.17 -3.28
CA PHE A 82 6.03 -1.32 -2.39
C PHE A 82 7.33 -1.25 -1.59
N HIS A 83 8.47 -1.06 -2.25
CA HIS A 83 9.77 -0.94 -1.58
C HIS A 83 9.82 0.23 -0.60
N TYR A 84 9.26 1.38 -0.98
CA TYR A 84 9.16 2.55 -0.12
C TYR A 84 8.35 2.27 1.15
N LEU A 85 7.15 1.70 1.01
CA LEU A 85 6.26 1.41 2.14
C LEU A 85 6.85 0.35 3.07
N VAL A 86 7.45 -0.73 2.54
CA VAL A 86 8.15 -1.73 3.36
C VAL A 86 9.31 -1.08 4.12
N GLY A 87 10.11 -0.24 3.47
CA GLY A 87 11.23 0.46 4.10
C GLY A 87 10.80 1.36 5.26
N CYS A 88 9.73 2.15 5.07
CA CYS A 88 9.18 3.02 6.11
C CYS A 88 8.48 2.22 7.23
N GLY A 89 7.76 1.16 6.87
CA GLY A 89 7.09 0.27 7.80
C GLY A 89 8.06 -0.43 8.74
N SER A 90 9.14 -1.03 8.20
CA SER A 90 10.18 -1.68 9.00
C SER A 90 10.80 -0.73 10.03
N GLN A 91 11.20 0.47 9.60
CA GLN A 91 11.75 1.50 10.50
C GLN A 91 10.76 1.89 11.61
N SER A 92 9.46 1.90 11.29
CA SER A 92 8.41 2.22 12.26
C SER A 92 8.21 1.14 13.32
N MET A 93 8.56 -0.12 13.03
CA MET A 93 8.51 -1.23 13.99
C MET A 93 9.77 -1.30 14.86
N GLU A 94 10.92 -0.88 14.35
CA GLU A 94 12.20 -0.86 15.08
C GLU A 94 12.26 0.27 16.13
N GLY A 95 11.35 1.25 16.07
CA GLY A 95 11.28 2.40 16.97
C GLY A 95 10.47 2.21 18.26
N TYR A 96 10.25 0.97 18.72
CA TYR A 96 9.53 0.64 19.97
C TYR A 96 10.36 -0.21 20.92
#